data_AF-A0A285TYU1-F1
#
_entry.id   AF-A0A285TYU1-F1
#
_cell.length_a   1.000
_cell.length_b   1.000
_cell.length_c   1.000
_cell.angle_alpha   90.00
_cell.angle_beta   90.00
_cell.angle_gamma   90.00
#
_symmetry.space_group_name_H-M   'P 1'
#
loop_
_entity.id
_entity.type
_entity.pdbx_description
1 polymer ?
#
loop_
_entity_poly.entity_id
_entity_poly.type
_entity_poly.pdbx_seq_one_letter_code
_entity_poly.pdbx_strand_id
1 'polypeptide(L)' 'MLSLTVEQLLVSKGISPKKEHLEILEARWKEMADLRGNLDGIKIDDADIALKNIAGGDHVE' A
#
# COMPACT_ATOMS: atom_id res chain seq x y z
N MET A 1 11.25 -17.27 -0.19
CA MET A 1 11.78 -16.05 -0.83
C MET A 1 12.23 -15.10 0.28
N LEU A 2 13.42 -14.51 0.19
CA LEU A 2 13.78 -13.42 1.10
C LEU A 2 12.94 -12.18 0.75
N SER A 3 12.21 -11.63 1.71
CA SER A 3 11.59 -10.31 1.59
C SER A 3 12.68 -9.24 1.70
N LEU A 4 12.75 -8.33 0.71
CA LEU A 4 13.64 -7.17 0.78
C LEU A 4 13.20 -6.22 1.90
N THR A 5 14.17 -5.56 2.55
CA THR A 5 13.86 -4.44 3.45
C THR A 5 13.37 -3.23 2.64
N VAL A 6 12.72 -2.27 3.32
CA VAL A 6 12.25 -1.04 2.66
C VAL A 6 13.41 -0.27 2.03
N GLU A 7 14.56 -0.21 2.70
CA GLU A 7 15.78 0.40 2.16
C GLU A 7 16.24 -0.28 0.85
N GLN A 8 16.35 -1.60 0.85
CA GLN A 8 16.78 -2.37 -0.32
C GLN A 8 15.82 -2.18 -1.51
N LEU A 9 14.52 -2.14 -1.24
CA LEU A 9 13.50 -1.88 -2.26
C LEU A 9 13.65 -0.48 -2.85
N LEU A 10 13.87 0.54 -2.03
CA LEU A 10 14.07 1.92 -2.48
C LEU A 10 15.35 2.05 -3.32
N VAL A 11 16.46 1.44 -2.89
CA VAL A 11 17.72 1.44 -3.64
C VAL A 11 17.57 0.74 -5.00
N SER A 12 16.86 -0.39 -5.06
CA SER A 12 16.59 -1.08 -6.34
C SER A 12 15.77 -0.22 -7.33
N LYS A 13 15.01 0.75 -6.80
CA LYS A 13 14.23 1.73 -7.58
C LYS A 13 15.03 3.00 -7.92
N GLY A 14 16.31 3.05 -7.57
CA GLY A 14 17.17 4.22 -7.78
C GLY A 14 16.92 5.36 -6.78
N ILE A 15 16.21 5.09 -5.68
CA ILE A 15 15.94 6.07 -4.63
C ILE A 15 17.00 5.90 -3.55
N SER A 16 17.64 7.00 -3.15
CA SER A 16 18.58 7.02 -2.03
C SER A 16 17.89 7.56 -0.76
N PRO A 17 17.30 6.70 0.08
CA PRO A 17 16.59 7.14 1.28
C PRO A 17 17.56 7.68 2.33
N LYS A 18 17.14 8.72 3.05
CA LYS A 18 17.82 9.16 4.27
C LYS A 18 17.43 8.25 5.43
N LYS A 19 18.40 7.95 6.31
CA LYS A 19 18.18 7.09 7.49
C LYS A 19 17.03 7.58 8.38
N GLU A 20 16.92 8.89 8.56
CA GLU A 20 15.84 9.54 9.35
C GLU A 20 14.42 9.24 8.83
N HIS A 21 14.27 8.84 7.57
CA HIS A 21 12.97 8.50 6.99
C HIS A 21 12.69 6.99 7.00
N LEU A 22 13.71 6.15 7.15
CA LEU A 22 13.55 4.69 7.04
C LEU A 22 12.65 4.13 8.14
N GLU A 23 12.81 4.58 9.38
CA GLU A 23 11.97 4.11 10.50
C GLU A 23 10.49 4.40 10.28
N ILE A 24 10.18 5.63 9.81
CA ILE A 24 8.79 6.03 9.52
C ILE A 24 8.24 5.20 8.34
N LEU A 25 9.05 4.99 7.29
CA LEU A 25 8.62 4.22 6.13
C LEU A 25 8.37 2.76 6.47
N GLU A 26 9.20 2.15 7.31
CA GLU A 26 9.00 0.78 7.78
C GLU A 26 7.76 0.65 8.65
N ALA A 27 7.56 1.58 9.60
CA ALA A 27 6.36 1.59 10.45
C ALA A 27 5.07 1.70 9.61
N ARG A 28 5.03 2.66 8.67
CA ARG A 28 3.89 2.84 7.76
C ARG A 28 3.66 1.65 6.85
N TRP A 29 4.73 1.06 6.32
CA TRP A 29 4.61 -0.13 5.48
C TRP A 29 4.01 -1.30 6.25
N LYS A 30 4.46 -1.52 7.48
CA LYS A 30 3.91 -2.55 8.36
C LYS A 30 2.43 -2.31 8.67
N GLU A 31 2.05 -1.09 9.04
CA GLU A 31 0.65 -0.72 9.26
C GLU A 31 -0.22 -1.02 8.02
N MET A 32 0.25 -0.65 6.82
CA MET A 32 -0.48 -0.92 5.57
C MET A 32 -0.57 -2.41 5.26
N ALA A 33 0.48 -3.18 5.52
CA ALA A 33 0.48 -4.63 5.33
C ALA A 33 -0.50 -5.31 6.28
N ASP A 34 -0.56 -4.88 7.53
CA ASP A 34 -1.50 -5.38 8.53
C ASP A 34 -2.95 -5.02 8.16
N LEU A 35 -3.20 -3.77 7.71
CA LEU A 35 -4.52 -3.31 7.25
C LEU A 35 -5.00 -4.04 5.99
N ARG A 36 -4.08 -4.33 5.06
CA ARG A 36 -4.39 -5.12 3.85
C ARG A 36 -4.88 -6.52 4.23
N GLY A 37 -4.44 -7.06 5.36
CA GLY A 37 -4.77 -8.41 5.80
C GLY A 37 -4.32 -9.47 4.80
N ASN A 38 -5.03 -10.61 4.75
CA ASN A 38 -4.77 -11.67 3.80
C ASN A 38 -5.65 -11.49 2.55
N LEU A 39 -5.02 -11.31 1.39
CA LEU A 39 -5.70 -11.25 0.08
C LEU A 39 -5.49 -12.53 -0.75
N ASP A 40 -4.92 -13.59 -0.18
CA ASP A 40 -4.73 -14.86 -0.87
C ASP A 40 -6.08 -15.43 -1.32
N GLY A 41 -6.18 -15.74 -2.61
CA GLY A 41 -7.41 -16.23 -3.23
C GLY A 41 -8.43 -15.15 -3.61
N ILE A 42 -8.18 -13.87 -3.28
CA ILE A 42 -8.99 -12.77 -3.80
C ILE A 42 -8.56 -12.47 -5.22
N LYS A 43 -9.49 -12.64 -6.18
CA LYS A 43 -9.29 -12.26 -7.58
C LYS A 43 -9.33 -10.74 -7.72
N ILE A 44 -8.18 -10.11 -7.56
CA ILE A 44 -8.02 -8.65 -7.71
C ILE A 44 -8.12 -8.24 -9.19
N ASP A 45 -7.74 -9.13 -10.11
CA ASP A 45 -7.69 -8.87 -11.55
C ASP A 45 -9.08 -8.62 -12.17
N ASP A 46 -10.13 -9.22 -11.61
CA ASP A 46 -11.52 -9.05 -12.05
C ASP A 46 -12.22 -7.88 -11.33
N ALA A 47 -11.58 -7.29 -10.32
CA ALA A 47 -12.11 -6.12 -9.63
C ALA A 47 -11.86 -4.89 -10.51
N ASP A 48 -12.81 -4.59 -11.40
CA ASP A 48 -12.87 -3.34 -12.13
C ASP A 48 -13.21 -2.21 -11.13
N ILE A 49 -12.19 -1.74 -10.39
CA ILE A 49 -12.28 -0.58 -9.51
C ILE A 49 -12.28 0.67 -10.41
N ALA A 50 -13.30 0.80 -11.24
CA ALA A 50 -13.62 2.05 -11.89
C ALA A 50 -13.97 3.04 -10.77
N LEU A 51 -13.06 3.98 -10.50
CA LEU A 51 -13.31 5.09 -9.58
C LEU A 51 -14.44 5.95 -10.19
N LYS A 52 -15.69 5.59 -9.93
CA LYS A 52 -16.83 6.42 -10.29
C LYS A 52 -16.85 7.59 -9.31
N ASN A 53 -16.54 8.78 -9.80
CA ASN A 53 -16.84 10.03 -9.09
C ASN A 53 -18.38 10.18 -9.05
N ILE A 54 -19.02 9.43 -8.15
CA ILE A 54 -20.44 9.60 -7.86
C ILE A 54 -20.53 10.85 -7.00
N ALA A 55 -21.09 11.93 -7.56
CA ALA A 55 -21.42 13.11 -6.77
C ALA A 55 -22.33 12.66 -5.62
N GLY A 56 -21.92 12.96 -4.37
CA GLY A 56 -22.55 12.44 -3.16
C GLY A 56 -24.05 12.69 -3.14
N GLY A 57 -24.81 11.61 -3.34
CA GLY A 57 -26.26 11.64 -3.38
C GLY A 57 -26.80 10.49 -2.55
N ASP A 58 -26.56 10.54 -1.24
CA ASP A 58 -27.52 10.02 -0.26
C ASP A 58 -27.17 10.59 1.13
N HIS A 59 -27.70 11.78 1.41
CA HIS A 59 -27.87 12.26 2.78
C HIS A 59 -29.37 12.12 3.06
N VAL A 60 -29.77 11.01 3.65
CA VAL A 60 -31.11 10.85 4.22
C VAL A 60 -30.96 11.10 5.72
N GLU A 61 -31.59 12.18 6.21
CA GLU A 61 -31.70 12.53 7.64
C GLU A 61 -32.49 11.49 8.44
#